data_AF-A0A2H6FIU5-F1
#
_entry.id   AF-A0A2H6FIU5-F1
#
_cell.length_a   1.000
_cell.length_b   1.000
_cell.length_c   1.000
_cell.angle_alpha   90.00
_cell.angle_beta   90.00
_cell.angle_gamma   90.00
#
_symmetry.space_group_name_H-M   'P 1'
#
loop_
_entity.id
_entity.type
_entity.pdbx_description
1 polymer ?
#
loop_
_entity_poly.entity_id
_entity_poly.type
_entity_poly.pdbx_seq_one_letter_code
_entity_poly.pdbx_strand_id
1 'polypeptide(L)'
;MFTAQKRYREFVNVFVDKDYGSPLEDTVASTILGGIDFVDEIKDRYLNGKKVDRNLPALAELSTGPTIEEISNGVKAILEEDTALSRKASLYLCHRYSRKTLKEIGSYFGIGESAVSQASHRFKLTLDNDRKLRKKIIYISKRLNLCNV
;
A
#
# COMPACT_ATOMS: atom_id res chain seq x y z
N MET A 1 27.25 -28.30 24.96
CA MET A 1 25.86 -28.41 24.47
C MET A 1 25.02 -27.43 25.27
N PHE A 2 24.92 -26.18 24.82
CA PHE A 2 24.26 -25.13 25.62
C PHE A 2 22.76 -25.19 25.38
N THR A 3 22.07 -25.75 26.36
CA THR A 3 20.62 -25.89 26.45
C THR A 3 19.97 -24.54 26.23
N ALA A 4 18.96 -24.48 25.35
CA ALA A 4 18.16 -23.28 25.06
C ALA A 4 17.74 -22.51 26.32
N GLN A 5 17.59 -23.26 27.42
CA GLN A 5 17.34 -22.78 28.78
C GLN A 5 18.35 -21.73 29.29
N LYS A 6 19.66 -21.89 29.04
CA LYS A 6 20.68 -20.92 29.49
C LYS A 6 20.55 -19.59 28.75
N ARG A 7 20.36 -19.64 27.43
CA ARG A 7 20.16 -18.46 26.56
C ARG A 7 18.86 -17.73 26.89
N TYR A 8 17.78 -18.47 27.10
CA TYR A 8 16.50 -17.90 27.51
C TYR A 8 16.61 -17.19 28.87
N ARG A 9 17.29 -17.81 29.84
CA ARG A 9 17.53 -17.20 31.15
C ARG A 9 18.35 -15.91 31.05
N GLU A 10 19.40 -15.91 30.23
CA GLU A 10 20.20 -14.70 29.96
C GLU A 10 19.33 -13.60 29.33
N PHE A 11 18.50 -13.94 28.34
CA PHE A 11 17.58 -13.00 27.70
C PHE A 11 16.60 -12.38 28.71
N VAL A 12 15.90 -13.20 29.51
CA VAL A 12 14.91 -12.71 30.49
C VAL A 12 15.58 -11.81 31.54
N ASN A 13 16.71 -12.25 32.10
CA ASN A 13 17.39 -11.52 33.16
C ASN A 13 17.91 -10.14 32.71
N VAL A 14 18.13 -9.89 31.42
CA VAL A 14 18.50 -8.56 30.91
C VAL A 14 17.39 -7.51 31.10
N PHE A 15 16.14 -7.95 31.23
CA PHE A 15 14.95 -7.08 31.28
C PHE A 15 14.20 -7.09 32.62
N VAL A 16 14.56 -7.97 33.56
CA VAL A 16 13.84 -8.15 34.85
C VAL A 16 13.77 -6.88 35.71
N ASP A 17 14.74 -5.97 35.60
CA ASP A 17 14.80 -4.71 36.37
C ASP A 17 14.83 -3.46 35.47
N LYS A 18 14.43 -3.60 34.21
CA LYS A 18 14.34 -2.46 33.28
C LYS A 18 12.88 -2.13 33.03
N ASP A 19 12.57 -0.84 33.06
CA ASP A 19 11.30 -0.36 32.52
C ASP A 19 11.41 -0.40 30.99
N TYR A 20 10.54 -1.19 30.35
CA TYR A 20 10.48 -1.26 28.90
C TYR A 20 9.02 -1.13 28.45
N GLY A 21 8.83 -0.42 27.34
CA GLY A 21 7.51 -0.23 26.73
C GLY A 21 6.86 -1.56 26.37
N SER A 22 5.54 -1.57 26.25
CA SER A 22 4.82 -2.77 25.84
C SER A 22 5.32 -3.20 24.46
N PRO A 23 5.72 -4.48 24.25
CA PRO A 23 6.07 -4.97 22.92
C PRO A 23 4.94 -4.76 21.89
N LEU A 24 3.70 -4.63 22.35
CA LEU A 24 2.55 -4.37 21.49
C LEU A 24 2.58 -2.97 20.85
N GLU A 25 3.37 -2.03 21.38
CA GLU A 25 3.58 -0.71 20.78
C GLU A 25 4.35 -0.79 19.45
N ASP A 26 5.18 -1.83 19.26
CA ASP A 26 5.97 -2.06 18.04
C ASP A 26 5.26 -2.97 17.02
N THR A 27 3.94 -3.16 17.16
CA THR A 27 3.18 -4.02 16.23
C THR A 27 2.94 -3.33 14.88
N VAL A 28 3.14 -4.08 13.79
CA VAL A 28 2.76 -3.63 12.46
C VAL A 28 1.29 -3.96 12.21
N ALA A 29 0.51 -2.94 11.86
CA ALA A 29 -0.94 -3.03 11.63
C ALA A 29 -1.70 -3.68 12.80
N SER A 30 -1.23 -3.46 14.04
CA SER A 30 -1.79 -4.08 15.26
C SER A 30 -1.88 -5.63 15.22
N THR A 31 -1.16 -6.28 14.30
CA THR A 31 -1.38 -7.70 13.96
C THR A 31 -0.08 -8.52 14.02
N ILE A 32 1.06 -7.95 13.59
CA ILE A 32 2.34 -8.66 13.55
C ILE A 32 3.32 -8.00 14.52
N LEU A 33 3.85 -8.79 15.46
CA LEU A 33 4.94 -8.38 16.35
C LEU A 33 6.25 -9.04 15.90
N GLY A 34 7.25 -8.22 15.58
CA GLY A 34 8.57 -8.70 15.18
C GLY A 34 9.40 -7.62 14.50
N GLY A 35 10.68 -7.91 14.24
CA GLY A 35 11.56 -6.99 13.52
C GLY A 35 11.14 -6.81 12.05
N ILE A 36 11.65 -5.76 11.41
CA ILE A 36 11.29 -5.37 10.03
C ILE A 36 11.43 -6.55 9.04
N ASP A 37 12.54 -7.30 9.13
CA ASP A 37 12.82 -8.44 8.25
C ASP A 37 11.81 -9.58 8.44
N PHE A 38 11.40 -9.84 9.69
CA PHE A 38 10.40 -10.85 10.01
C PHE A 38 9.02 -10.43 9.49
N VAL A 39 8.66 -9.15 9.66
CA VAL A 39 7.40 -8.61 9.15
C VAL A 39 7.35 -8.73 7.63
N ASP A 40 8.43 -8.38 6.94
CA ASP A 40 8.50 -8.45 5.48
C ASP A 40 8.47 -9.90 4.97
N GLU A 41 9.14 -10.83 5.65
CA GLU A 41 9.04 -12.28 5.35
C GLU A 41 7.60 -12.78 5.48
N ILE A 42 6.90 -12.42 6.56
CA ILE A 42 5.51 -12.83 6.78
C ILE A 42 4.58 -12.22 5.72
N LYS A 43 4.78 -10.95 5.37
CA LYS A 43 4.01 -10.28 4.30
C LYS A 43 4.22 -10.97 2.97
N ASP A 44 5.47 -11.23 2.58
CA ASP A 44 5.79 -11.86 1.31
C ASP A 44 5.26 -13.29 1.24
N ARG A 45 5.49 -14.10 2.27
CA ARG A 45 5.08 -15.51 2.27
C ARG A 45 3.58 -15.71 2.31
N TYR A 46 2.84 -14.88 3.05
CA TYR A 46 1.44 -15.18 3.37
C TYR A 46 0.42 -14.21 2.78
N LEU A 47 0.84 -13.03 2.33
CA LEU A 47 -0.05 -11.97 1.87
C LEU A 47 0.16 -11.58 0.41
N ASN A 48 1.33 -11.86 -0.15
CA ASN A 48 1.61 -11.54 -1.54
C ASN A 48 0.68 -12.34 -2.47
N GLY A 49 -0.05 -11.64 -3.34
CA GLY A 49 -1.04 -12.22 -4.26
C GLY A 49 -2.41 -12.61 -3.66
N LYS A 50 -2.64 -12.43 -2.35
CA LYS A 50 -3.99 -12.64 -1.78
C LYS A 50 -4.88 -11.43 -2.04
N LYS A 51 -6.09 -11.70 -2.54
CA LYS A 51 -7.13 -10.66 -2.66
C LYS A 51 -7.52 -10.19 -1.26
N VAL A 52 -7.76 -8.89 -1.14
CA VAL A 52 -8.30 -8.28 0.07
C VAL A 52 -9.66 -8.91 0.33
N ASP A 53 -9.76 -9.71 1.39
CA ASP A 53 -11.04 -10.25 1.85
C ASP A 53 -11.77 -9.16 2.63
N ARG A 54 -13.01 -8.88 2.24
CA ARG A 54 -13.86 -7.85 2.86
C ARG A 54 -14.16 -8.15 4.34
N ASN A 55 -14.01 -9.40 4.76
CA ASN A 55 -14.19 -9.83 6.16
C ASN A 55 -12.91 -9.73 6.99
N LEU A 56 -11.77 -9.37 6.38
CA LEU A 56 -10.45 -9.30 7.05
C LEU A 56 -9.77 -7.94 6.79
N PRO A 57 -10.31 -6.84 7.33
CA PRO A 57 -9.78 -5.49 7.10
C PRO A 57 -8.33 -5.30 7.57
N ALA A 58 -7.92 -5.96 8.66
CA ALA A 58 -6.52 -5.91 9.13
C ALA A 58 -5.52 -6.50 8.12
N LEU A 59 -5.94 -7.45 7.27
CA LEU A 59 -5.09 -7.94 6.18
C LEU A 59 -4.93 -6.90 5.07
N ALA A 60 -5.85 -5.95 4.92
CA ALA A 60 -5.72 -4.87 3.96
C ALA A 60 -4.56 -3.93 4.35
N GLU A 61 -4.35 -3.69 5.65
CA GLU A 61 -3.20 -2.91 6.17
C GLU A 61 -1.87 -3.64 5.98
N LEU A 62 -1.90 -4.97 5.98
CA LEU A 62 -0.72 -5.81 5.79
C LEU A 62 -0.41 -6.12 4.32
N SER A 63 -1.41 -6.05 3.42
CA SER A 63 -1.21 -6.24 1.99
C SER A 63 -0.55 -4.99 1.39
N THR A 64 0.59 -5.17 0.73
CA THR A 64 1.14 -4.15 -0.16
C THR A 64 0.17 -4.00 -1.33
N GLY A 65 -0.59 -2.89 -1.36
CA GLY A 65 -1.35 -2.51 -2.55
C GLY A 65 -0.42 -2.41 -3.76
N PRO A 66 -0.99 -2.39 -4.98
CA PRO A 66 -0.19 -2.26 -6.20
C PRO A 66 0.68 -1.01 -6.12
N THR A 67 1.93 -1.15 -6.54
CA THR A 67 2.89 -0.05 -6.49
C THR A 67 2.46 1.10 -7.41
N ILE A 68 2.95 2.30 -7.14
CA ILE A 68 2.69 3.48 -7.99
C ILE A 68 3.16 3.21 -9.43
N GLU A 69 4.25 2.45 -9.59
CA GLU A 69 4.83 2.09 -10.88
C GLU A 69 3.99 1.07 -11.64
N GLU A 70 3.49 0.03 -10.96
CA GLU A 70 2.58 -0.96 -11.56
C GLU A 70 1.32 -0.30 -12.09
N ILE A 71 0.72 0.60 -11.31
CA ILE A 71 -0.44 1.38 -11.74
C ILE A 71 -0.08 2.26 -12.93
N SER A 72 1.03 3.01 -12.84
CA SER A 72 1.44 3.95 -13.89
C SER A 72 1.76 3.24 -15.21
N ASN A 73 2.41 2.08 -15.17
CA ASN A 73 2.72 1.28 -16.35
C ASN A 73 1.47 0.66 -16.97
N GLY A 74 0.55 0.13 -16.14
CA GLY A 74 -0.72 -0.41 -16.62
C GLY A 74 -1.62 0.65 -17.26
N VAL A 75 -1.59 1.88 -16.76
CA VAL A 75 -2.28 3.02 -17.36
C VAL A 75 -1.63 3.40 -18.69
N LYS A 76 -0.30 3.57 -18.72
CA LYS A 76 0.44 3.92 -19.94
C LYS A 76 0.13 2.94 -21.07
N ALA A 77 0.18 1.64 -20.82
CA ALA A 77 -0.09 0.59 -21.83
C ALA A 77 -1.50 0.65 -22.47
N ILE A 78 -2.44 1.41 -21.92
CA ILE A 78 -3.83 1.52 -22.42
C ILE A 78 -4.13 2.92 -22.97
N LEU A 79 -3.44 3.95 -22.46
CA LEU A 79 -3.65 5.35 -22.82
C LEU A 79 -2.48 5.94 -23.63
N GLU A 80 -1.60 5.10 -24.20
CA GLU A 80 -0.31 5.41 -24.84
C GLU A 80 -0.27 6.69 -25.70
N GLU A 81 -1.38 7.09 -26.32
CA GLU A 81 -1.49 8.27 -27.18
C GLU A 81 -1.55 9.62 -26.43
N ASP A 82 -1.92 9.65 -25.14
CA ASP A 82 -2.06 10.91 -24.37
C ASP A 82 -1.30 10.84 -23.04
N THR A 83 -0.10 11.42 -23.04
CA THR A 83 0.80 11.44 -21.88
C THR A 83 0.23 12.24 -20.71
N ALA A 84 -0.50 13.33 -20.98
CA ALA A 84 -1.10 14.16 -19.95
C ALA A 84 -2.29 13.45 -19.29
N LEU A 85 -3.13 12.80 -20.09
CA LEU A 85 -4.23 11.98 -19.61
C LEU A 85 -3.74 10.75 -18.85
N SER A 86 -2.72 10.05 -19.37
CA SER A 86 -2.09 8.90 -18.72
C SER A 86 -1.57 9.27 -17.34
N ARG A 87 -0.90 10.43 -17.21
CA ARG A 87 -0.39 10.92 -15.94
C ARG A 87 -1.51 11.24 -14.94
N LYS A 88 -2.56 11.93 -15.38
CA LYS A 88 -3.73 12.26 -14.53
C LYS A 88 -4.47 11.00 -14.08
N ALA A 89 -4.67 10.04 -14.98
CA ALA A 89 -5.29 8.75 -14.68
C ALA A 89 -4.46 7.94 -13.70
N SER A 90 -3.14 7.88 -13.88
CA SER A 90 -2.22 7.20 -12.96
C SER A 90 -2.28 7.80 -11.56
N LEU A 91 -2.22 9.13 -11.45
CA LEU A 91 -2.34 9.84 -10.18
C LEU A 91 -3.69 9.54 -9.49
N TYR A 92 -4.78 9.61 -10.25
CA TYR A 92 -6.12 9.31 -9.73
C TYR A 92 -6.23 7.86 -9.20
N LEU A 93 -5.72 6.89 -9.95
CA LEU A 93 -5.74 5.48 -9.54
C LEU A 93 -4.82 5.21 -8.35
N CYS A 94 -3.64 5.82 -8.29
CA CYS A 94 -2.74 5.70 -7.14
C CYS A 94 -3.40 6.26 -5.87
N HIS A 95 -3.94 7.47 -5.93
CA HIS A 95 -4.66 8.08 -4.80
C HIS A 95 -5.81 7.21 -4.29
N ARG A 96 -6.43 6.42 -5.18
CA ARG A 96 -7.59 5.59 -4.83
C ARG A 96 -7.26 4.15 -4.43
N TYR A 97 -6.13 3.60 -4.90
CA TYR A 97 -5.92 2.15 -4.86
C TYR A 97 -4.51 1.70 -4.41
N SER A 98 -3.49 2.56 -4.40
CA SER A 98 -2.10 2.11 -4.11
C SER A 98 -1.78 1.97 -2.62
N ARG A 99 -2.70 2.34 -1.71
CA ARG A 99 -2.46 2.43 -0.25
C ARG A 99 -1.30 3.36 0.14
N LYS A 100 -0.83 4.20 -0.78
CA LYS A 100 0.29 5.13 -0.57
C LYS A 100 -0.21 6.46 -0.01
N THR A 101 0.63 7.08 0.80
CA THR A 101 0.37 8.42 1.35
C THR A 101 0.37 9.47 0.24
N LEU A 102 -0.32 10.58 0.46
CA LEU A 102 -0.28 11.73 -0.47
C LEU A 102 1.15 12.23 -0.69
N LYS A 103 2.00 12.12 0.33
CA LYS A 103 3.43 12.45 0.25
C LYS A 103 4.17 11.53 -0.73
N GLU A 104 4.05 10.22 -0.58
CA GLU A 104 4.68 9.25 -1.49
C GLU A 104 4.19 9.42 -2.93
N ILE A 105 2.88 9.61 -3.13
CA ILE A 105 2.29 9.86 -4.44
C ILE A 105 2.82 11.19 -5.01
N GLY A 106 2.80 12.25 -4.21
CA GLY A 106 3.30 13.57 -4.58
C GLY A 106 4.76 13.52 -5.01
N SER A 107 5.62 12.86 -4.23
CA SER A 107 7.04 12.66 -4.56
C SER A 107 7.23 11.94 -5.90
N TYR A 108 6.50 10.85 -6.16
CA TYR A 108 6.57 10.14 -7.44
C TYR A 108 6.16 11.02 -8.63
N PHE A 109 5.09 11.81 -8.45
CA PHE A 109 4.62 12.73 -9.49
C PHE A 109 5.36 14.09 -9.45
N GLY A 110 6.30 14.36 -8.57
CA GLY A 110 6.97 15.66 -8.47
C GLY A 110 6.01 16.83 -8.17
N ILE A 111 4.98 16.59 -7.34
CA ILE A 111 4.00 17.60 -6.92
C ILE A 111 3.77 17.54 -5.39
N GLY A 112 3.24 18.62 -4.81
CA GLY A 112 2.91 18.65 -3.38
C GLY A 112 1.67 17.83 -3.02
N GLU A 113 1.54 17.47 -1.75
CA GLU A 113 0.44 16.63 -1.22
C GLU A 113 -0.95 17.20 -1.55
N SER A 114 -1.16 18.50 -1.32
CA SER A 114 -2.42 19.18 -1.65
C SER A 114 -2.74 19.14 -3.16
N ALA A 115 -1.70 19.14 -4.01
CA ALA A 115 -1.87 19.05 -5.45
C ALA A 115 -2.32 17.65 -5.89
N VAL A 116 -1.92 16.59 -5.18
CA VAL A 116 -2.40 15.21 -5.42
C VAL A 116 -3.92 15.15 -5.20
N SER A 117 -4.40 15.61 -4.06
CA SER A 117 -5.83 15.60 -3.72
C SER A 117 -6.64 16.40 -4.74
N GLN A 118 -6.18 17.61 -5.09
CA GLN A 118 -6.85 18.46 -6.07
C GLN A 118 -6.84 17.86 -7.49
N ALA A 119 -5.71 17.32 -7.95
CA ALA A 119 -5.60 16.70 -9.27
C ALA A 119 -6.49 15.46 -9.39
N SER A 120 -6.52 14.62 -8.35
CA SER A 120 -7.39 13.44 -8.29
C SER A 120 -8.87 13.84 -8.32
N HIS A 121 -9.27 14.84 -7.52
CA HIS A 121 -10.64 15.36 -7.51
C HIS A 121 -11.06 15.91 -8.88
N ARG A 122 -10.21 16.75 -9.51
CA ARG A 122 -10.48 17.30 -10.85
C ARG A 122 -10.63 16.19 -11.89
N PHE A 123 -9.80 15.16 -11.84
CA PHE A 123 -9.90 14.03 -12.75
C PHE A 123 -11.19 13.23 -12.53
N LYS A 124 -11.63 13.04 -11.28
CA LYS A 124 -12.94 12.43 -10.98
C LYS A 124 -14.08 13.20 -11.65
N LEU A 125 -14.10 14.52 -11.56
CA LEU A 125 -15.11 15.34 -12.24
C LEU A 125 -15.06 15.18 -13.77
N THR A 126 -13.87 15.01 -14.35
CA THR A 126 -13.74 14.69 -15.78
C THR A 126 -14.36 13.32 -16.11
N LEU A 127 -14.15 12.30 -15.26
CA LEU A 127 -14.75 10.96 -15.44
C LEU A 127 -16.27 10.96 -15.33
N ASP A 128 -16.83 11.82 -14.49
CA ASP A 128 -18.28 11.93 -14.32
C ASP A 128 -18.95 12.49 -15.60
N ASN A 129 -18.24 13.36 -16.32
CA ASN A 129 -18.71 13.98 -17.56
C ASN A 129 -18.34 13.18 -18.83
N ASP A 130 -17.26 12.40 -18.81
CA ASP A 130 -16.82 11.58 -19.96
C ASP A 130 -17.06 10.08 -19.74
N ARG A 131 -18.17 9.59 -20.31
CA ARG A 131 -18.55 8.17 -20.26
C ARG A 131 -17.52 7.25 -20.93
N LYS A 132 -16.86 7.68 -22.01
CA LYS A 132 -15.87 6.84 -22.72
C LYS A 132 -14.61 6.69 -21.88
N LEU A 133 -14.12 7.79 -21.33
CA LEU A 133 -12.96 7.78 -20.44
C LEU A 133 -13.24 6.96 -19.18
N ARG A 134 -14.41 7.12 -18.56
CA ARG A 134 -14.82 6.32 -17.39
C ARG A 134 -14.77 4.82 -17.68
N LYS A 135 -15.24 4.37 -18.85
CA LYS A 135 -15.16 2.95 -19.25
C LYS A 135 -13.71 2.47 -19.36
N LYS A 136 -12.82 3.28 -19.96
CA LYS A 136 -11.37 2.96 -20.03
C LYS A 136 -10.76 2.81 -18.63
N ILE A 137 -11.05 3.73 -17.72
CA ILE A 137 -10.54 3.68 -16.33
C ILE A 137 -11.06 2.44 -15.57
N ILE A 138 -12.34 2.09 -15.74
CA ILE A 138 -12.90 0.86 -15.16
C ILE A 138 -12.21 -0.38 -15.72
N TYR A 139 -11.94 -0.41 -17.03
CA TYR A 139 -11.21 -1.51 -17.67
C TYR A 139 -9.79 -1.64 -17.11
N ILE A 140 -9.04 -0.54 -17.00
CA ILE A 140 -7.71 -0.51 -16.39
C ILE A 140 -7.77 -1.04 -14.94
N SER A 141 -8.74 -0.54 -14.16
CA SER A 141 -8.91 -0.95 -12.76
C SER A 141 -9.15 -2.46 -12.63
N LYS A 142 -9.99 -3.03 -13.51
CA LYS A 142 -10.23 -4.49 -13.53
C LYS A 142 -9.00 -5.27 -13.96
N ARG A 143 -8.28 -4.82 -15.01
CA ARG A 143 -7.08 -5.49 -15.51
C ARG A 143 -5.97 -5.55 -14.46
N LEU A 144 -5.83 -4.49 -13.68
CA LEU A 144 -4.85 -4.37 -12.60
C LEU A 144 -5.36 -4.91 -11.25
N ASN A 145 -6.56 -5.53 -11.21
CA ASN A 145 -7.20 -6.00 -9.98
C ASN A 145 -7.29 -4.94 -8.87
N LEU A 146 -7.44 -3.66 -9.24
CA LEU A 146 -7.58 -2.57 -8.28
C LEU A 146 -8.91 -2.69 -7.56
N CYS A 147 -8.84 -2.83 -6.24
CA CYS A 147 -10.01 -2.86 -5.35
C CYS A 147 -9.96 -1.60 -4.47
N ASN A 148 -11.11 -0.97 -4.21
CA ASN A 148 -11.16 0.16 -3.28
C ASN A 148 -10.52 -0.30 -1.96
N VAL A 149 -9.56 0.49 -1.49
CA VAL A 149 -8.97 0.37 -0.16
C VAL A 149 -9.95 0.92 0.86
#